data_AF-A0A3S0K421-F1
#
_entry.id   AF-A0A3S0K421-F1
#
_cell.length_a   1.000
_cell.length_b   1.000
_cell.length_c   1.000
_cell.angle_alpha   90.00
_cell.angle_beta   90.00
_cell.angle_gamma   90.00
#
_symmetry.space_group_name_H-M   'P 1'
#
loop_
_entity.id
_entity.type
_entity.pdbx_description
1 polymer ?
#
loop_
_entity_poly.entity_id
_entity_poly.type
_entity_poly.pdbx_seq_one_letter_code
_entity_poly.pdbx_strand_id
1 'polypeptide(L)'
;MSKLHQFAWLSLVLNLLGYVTHWGSVFSLLGFIATIFLYLQFERRQFVDKIVKLYIMTSVLMTVSLFFAASAYIIEAHTHVMSIGSIGLLVTAYLVGLGAAFLTYKLSTKVRLIAEHCNSKAFRIASILFKISAYTMPLIVGILIQAIAQLAVLIAAIIYKPHLNQV
;
A
#
# COMPACT_ATOMS: atom_id res chain seq x y z
N MET A 1 -12.50 15.78 -16.27
CA MET A 1 -12.17 14.74 -15.25
C MET A 1 -11.68 15.42 -13.98
N SER A 2 -12.15 14.99 -12.80
CA SER A 2 -11.65 15.50 -11.51
C SER A 2 -10.17 15.13 -11.32
N LYS A 3 -9.36 16.01 -10.69
CA LYS A 3 -7.95 15.75 -10.35
C LYS A 3 -7.76 14.40 -9.62
N LEU A 4 -8.74 14.02 -8.79
CA LEU A 4 -8.76 12.73 -8.10
C LEU A 4 -8.74 11.54 -9.07
N HIS A 5 -9.52 11.60 -10.15
CA HIS A 5 -9.58 10.52 -11.15
C HIS A 5 -8.31 10.48 -11.99
N GLN A 6 -7.74 11.65 -12.33
CA GLN A 6 -6.49 11.73 -13.07
C GLN A 6 -5.36 11.05 -12.31
N PHE A 7 -5.20 11.34 -11.01
CA PHE A 7 -4.18 10.69 -10.19
C PHE A 7 -4.47 9.21 -9.93
N ALA A 8 -5.74 8.81 -9.82
CA ALA A 8 -6.11 7.40 -9.66
C ALA A 8 -5.73 6.57 -10.89
N TRP A 9 -6.08 7.04 -12.09
CA TRP A 9 -5.72 6.41 -13.35
C TRP A 9 -4.21 6.38 -13.57
N LEU A 10 -3.55 7.52 -13.37
CA LEU A 10 -2.10 7.63 -13.51
C LEU A 10 -1.39 6.64 -12.58
N SER A 11 -1.77 6.61 -11.29
CA SER A 11 -1.21 5.68 -10.32
C SER A 11 -1.45 4.22 -10.71
N LEU A 12 -2.67 3.87 -11.14
CA LEU A 12 -3.01 2.50 -11.52
C LEU A 12 -2.15 2.02 -12.69
N VAL A 13 -2.07 2.82 -13.76
CA VAL A 13 -1.28 2.47 -14.96
C VAL A 13 0.20 2.35 -14.62
N LEU A 14 0.76 3.32 -13.87
CA LEU A 14 2.17 3.29 -13.49
C LEU A 14 2.52 2.10 -12.59
N ASN A 15 1.67 1.76 -11.62
CA ASN A 15 1.90 0.58 -10.79
C ASN A 15 1.79 -0.72 -11.60
N LEU A 16 0.85 -0.83 -12.55
CA LEU A 16 0.74 -1.99 -13.44
C LEU A 16 1.96 -2.13 -14.36
N LEU A 17 2.43 -1.04 -14.96
CA LEU A 17 3.66 -1.01 -15.76
C LEU A 17 4.88 -1.37 -14.91
N GLY A 18 4.86 -1.00 -13.62
CA GLY A 18 5.84 -1.39 -12.62
C GLY A 18 6.05 -2.90 -12.50
N TYR A 19 5.00 -3.69 -12.70
CA TYR A 19 5.07 -5.16 -12.60
C TYR A 19 5.52 -5.86 -13.90
N VAL A 20 5.31 -5.22 -15.07
CA VAL A 20 5.42 -5.90 -16.37
C VAL A 20 6.68 -5.50 -17.14
N THR A 21 7.27 -4.35 -16.83
CA THR A 21 8.37 -3.78 -17.63
C THR A 21 9.74 -3.99 -16.98
N HIS A 22 10.79 -4.09 -17.80
CA HIS A 22 12.19 -4.07 -17.34
C HIS A 22 12.50 -2.83 -16.49
N TRP A 23 11.85 -1.70 -16.78
CA TRP A 23 11.97 -0.45 -16.01
C TRP A 23 11.00 -0.37 -14.83
N GLY A 24 10.56 -1.52 -14.32
CA GLY A 24 9.49 -1.64 -13.33
C GLY A 24 9.70 -0.81 -12.06
N SER A 25 10.95 -0.66 -11.61
CA SER A 25 11.29 0.16 -10.43
C SER A 25 10.98 1.64 -10.63
N VAL A 26 11.26 2.19 -11.83
CA VAL A 26 10.98 3.59 -12.17
C VAL A 26 9.48 3.84 -12.22
N PHE A 27 8.72 2.96 -12.90
CA PHE A 27 7.27 3.08 -12.98
C PHE A 27 6.60 2.90 -11.62
N SER A 28 7.09 1.99 -10.77
CA SER A 28 6.58 1.81 -9.41
C SER A 28 6.81 3.05 -8.55
N LEU A 29 7.97 3.71 -8.67
CA LEU A 29 8.25 4.96 -7.96
C LEU A 29 7.30 6.08 -8.40
N LEU A 30 7.11 6.24 -9.71
CA LEU A 30 6.16 7.22 -10.25
C LEU A 30 4.71 6.91 -9.81
N GLY A 31 4.33 5.63 -9.78
CA GLY A 31 3.03 5.16 -9.27
C GLY A 31 2.84 5.45 -7.78
N PHE A 32 3.88 5.27 -6.98
CA PHE A 32 3.89 5.66 -5.56
C PHE A 32 3.67 7.17 -5.39
N ILE A 33 4.39 8.00 -6.16
CA ILE A 33 4.24 9.47 -6.13
C ILE A 33 2.82 9.88 -6.57
N ALA A 34 2.28 9.28 -7.62
CA ALA A 34 0.90 9.55 -8.06
C ALA A 34 -0.13 9.19 -6.99
N THR A 35 0.12 8.11 -6.23
CA THR A 35 -0.73 7.69 -5.10
C THR A 35 -0.69 8.68 -3.94
N ILE A 36 0.46 9.29 -3.65
CA ILE A 36 0.58 10.38 -2.68
C ILE A 36 -0.34 11.54 -3.08
N PHE A 37 -0.29 11.96 -4.35
CA PHE A 37 -1.16 13.04 -4.83
C PHE A 37 -2.65 12.71 -4.74
N LEU A 38 -3.02 11.44 -4.99
CA LEU A 38 -4.38 10.95 -4.79
C LEU A 38 -4.80 11.04 -3.32
N TYR A 39 -3.99 10.55 -2.39
CA TYR A 39 -4.29 10.64 -0.95
C TYR A 39 -4.37 12.08 -0.46
N LEU A 40 -3.56 12.97 -1.02
CA LEU A 40 -3.59 14.39 -0.72
C LEU A 40 -4.90 15.05 -1.20
N GLN A 41 -5.56 14.54 -2.25
CA GLN A 41 -6.91 14.98 -2.61
C GLN A 41 -7.95 14.59 -1.56
N PHE A 42 -7.82 13.42 -0.92
CA PHE A 42 -8.74 13.02 0.15
C PHE A 42 -8.57 13.87 1.40
N GLU A 43 -7.33 14.24 1.76
CA GLU A 43 -7.06 15.18 2.87
C GLU A 43 -7.59 16.58 2.55
N ARG A 44 -7.35 17.10 1.33
CA ARG A 44 -7.87 18.41 0.92
C ARG A 44 -9.39 18.50 0.92
N ARG A 45 -10.08 17.38 0.73
CA ARG A 45 -11.55 17.27 0.80
C ARG A 45 -12.06 17.04 2.22
N GLN A 46 -11.17 17.02 3.22
CA GLN A 46 -11.47 16.78 4.63
C GLN A 46 -12.18 15.44 4.91
N PHE A 47 -12.01 14.45 4.04
CA PHE A 47 -12.57 13.11 4.28
C PHE A 47 -11.78 12.38 5.38
N VAL A 48 -10.47 12.60 5.43
CA VAL A 48 -9.56 12.04 6.44
C VAL A 48 -8.35 12.94 6.65
N ASP A 49 -7.71 12.82 7.81
CA ASP A 49 -6.41 13.44 8.07
C ASP A 49 -5.26 12.44 8.14
N LYS A 50 -4.06 12.90 7.75
CA LYS A 50 -2.76 12.22 7.92
C LYS A 50 -2.65 10.88 7.17
N ILE A 51 -3.50 10.61 6.19
CA ILE A 51 -3.43 9.41 5.35
C ILE A 51 -2.20 9.41 4.45
N VAL A 52 -1.75 10.59 3.98
CA VAL A 52 -0.53 10.69 3.16
C VAL A 52 0.70 10.27 3.98
N LYS A 53 0.84 10.85 5.18
CA LYS A 53 1.94 10.49 6.10
C LYS A 53 1.92 9.01 6.43
N LEU A 54 0.73 8.48 6.72
CA LEU A 54 0.56 7.07 7.05
C LEU A 54 0.95 6.16 5.88
N TYR A 55 0.48 6.45 4.67
CA TYR A 55 0.83 5.70 3.47
C TYR A 55 2.34 5.69 3.23
N ILE A 56 3.01 6.84 3.30
CA ILE A 56 4.47 6.94 3.14
C ILE A 56 5.21 6.09 4.18
N MET A 57 4.85 6.23 5.46
CA MET A 57 5.50 5.46 6.54
C MET A 57 5.29 3.96 6.37
N THR A 58 4.07 3.52 6.01
CA THR A 58 3.80 2.11 5.76
C THR A 58 4.61 1.59 4.58
N SER A 59 4.66 2.32 3.46
CA SER A 59 5.44 1.92 2.28
C SER A 59 6.93 1.81 2.58
N VAL A 60 7.50 2.77 3.32
CA VAL A 60 8.92 2.73 3.70
C VAL A 60 9.23 1.53 4.60
N LEU A 61 8.43 1.28 5.65
CA LEU A 61 8.64 0.12 6.52
C LEU A 61 8.51 -1.20 5.75
N MET A 62 7.57 -1.27 4.81
CA MET A 62 7.41 -2.45 3.95
C MET A 62 8.62 -2.70 3.06
N THR A 63 9.15 -1.65 2.41
CA THR A 63 10.37 -1.76 1.61
C THR A 63 11.56 -2.21 2.45
N VAL A 64 11.72 -1.68 3.66
CA VAL A 64 12.80 -2.06 4.58
C VAL A 64 12.65 -3.52 5.04
N SER A 65 11.43 -3.95 5.40
CA SER A 65 11.15 -5.34 5.79
C SER A 65 11.49 -6.31 4.65
N LEU A 66 11.03 -6.02 3.43
CA LEU A 66 11.33 -6.82 2.24
C LEU A 66 12.82 -6.86 1.92
N PHE A 67 13.51 -5.74 2.06
CA PHE A 67 14.96 -5.66 1.81
C PHE A 67 15.74 -6.59 2.75
N PHE A 68 15.44 -6.58 4.05
CA PHE A 68 16.11 -7.48 5.00
C PHE A 68 15.75 -8.95 4.76
N ALA A 69 14.49 -9.26 4.45
CA ALA A 69 14.07 -10.62 4.12
C ALA A 69 14.77 -11.14 2.84
N ALA A 70 14.83 -10.31 1.80
CA ALA A 70 15.51 -10.67 0.55
C ALA A 70 17.02 -10.82 0.74
N SER A 71 17.64 -9.96 1.55
CA SER A 71 19.07 -10.05 1.86
C SER A 71 19.40 -11.35 2.60
N ALA A 72 18.57 -11.74 3.58
CA ALA A 72 18.72 -13.01 4.27
C ALA A 72 18.61 -14.21 3.33
N TYR A 73 17.63 -14.19 2.42
CA TYR A 73 17.45 -15.22 1.40
C TYR A 73 18.64 -15.33 0.43
N ILE A 74 19.17 -14.20 -0.05
CA ILE A 74 20.33 -14.18 -0.96
C ILE A 74 21.57 -14.78 -0.28
N ILE A 75 21.78 -14.46 1.01
CA ILE A 75 22.88 -15.03 1.79
C ILE A 75 22.71 -16.54 1.92
N GLU A 76 21.54 -17.00 2.35
CA GLU A 76 21.24 -18.44 2.50
C GLU A 76 21.42 -19.19 1.18
N ALA A 77 20.97 -18.61 0.07
CA ALA A 77 21.11 -19.19 -1.27
C ALA A 77 22.57 -19.33 -1.71
N HIS A 78 23.46 -18.43 -1.30
CA HIS A 78 24.90 -18.50 -1.61
C HIS A 78 25.67 -19.42 -0.67
N THR A 79 25.33 -19.45 0.61
CA THR A 79 26.08 -20.21 1.62
C THR A 79 25.57 -21.63 1.81
N HIS A 80 24.39 -21.97 1.27
CA HIS A 80 23.67 -23.23 1.50
C HIS A 80 23.44 -23.59 2.98
N VAL A 81 23.65 -22.63 3.88
CA VAL A 81 23.54 -22.79 5.33
C VAL A 81 22.96 -21.50 5.90
N MET A 82 21.96 -21.63 6.77
CA MET A 82 21.40 -20.51 7.51
C MET A 82 22.40 -20.03 8.57
N SER A 83 23.06 -18.90 8.27
CA SER A 83 24.01 -18.27 9.20
C SER A 83 23.30 -17.49 10.31
N ILE A 84 24.01 -17.23 11.42
CA ILE A 84 23.50 -16.34 12.49
C ILE A 84 23.16 -14.95 11.93
N GLY A 85 23.92 -14.47 10.94
CA GLY A 85 23.66 -13.21 10.26
C GLY A 85 22.33 -13.20 9.49
N SER A 86 22.01 -14.26 8.74
CA SER A 86 20.74 -14.36 8.01
C SER A 86 19.55 -14.51 8.97
N ILE A 87 19.71 -15.22 10.09
CA ILE A 87 18.69 -15.27 11.15
C ILE A 87 18.43 -13.87 11.73
N GLY A 88 19.48 -13.10 12.04
CA GLY A 88 19.35 -11.74 12.55
C GLY A 88 18.62 -10.79 11.58
N LEU A 89 18.88 -10.92 10.29
CA LEU A 89 18.17 -10.18 9.24
C LEU A 89 16.69 -10.57 9.16
N LEU A 90 16.35 -11.86 9.25
CA LEU A 90 14.96 -12.32 9.26
C LEU A 90 14.19 -11.83 10.49
N VAL A 91 14.81 -11.86 11.68
CA VAL A 91 14.21 -11.31 12.91
C VAL A 91 13.96 -9.81 12.76
N THR A 92 14.92 -9.08 12.20
CA THR A 92 14.77 -7.64 11.93
C THR A 92 13.65 -7.39 10.92
N ALA A 93 13.61 -8.15 9.82
CA ALA A 93 12.56 -8.07 8.81
C ALA A 93 11.16 -8.31 9.40
N TYR A 94 11.05 -9.29 10.31
CA TYR A 94 9.82 -9.63 11.02
C TYR A 94 9.36 -8.48 11.93
N LEU A 95 10.26 -7.93 12.75
CA LEU A 95 9.93 -6.80 13.66
C LEU A 95 9.51 -5.54 12.88
N VAL A 96 10.22 -5.21 11.80
CA VAL A 96 9.85 -4.10 10.91
C VAL A 96 8.50 -4.37 10.24
N GLY A 97 8.26 -5.62 9.80
CA GLY A 97 7.00 -6.06 9.22
C GLY A 97 5.81 -5.93 10.19
N LEU A 98 6.00 -6.19 11.49
CA LEU A 98 4.98 -5.93 12.51
C LEU A 98 4.67 -4.43 12.65
N GLY A 99 5.68 -3.57 12.56
CA GLY A 99 5.49 -2.12 12.50
C GLY A 99 4.66 -1.70 11.28
N ALA A 100 4.96 -2.27 10.10
CA ALA A 100 4.18 -2.06 8.89
C ALA A 100 2.74 -2.57 9.02
N ALA A 101 2.53 -3.72 9.69
CA ALA A 101 1.20 -4.28 9.97
C ALA A 101 0.33 -3.32 10.77
N PHE A 102 0.88 -2.75 11.84
CA PHE A 102 0.18 -1.78 12.67
C PHE A 102 -0.20 -0.51 11.90
N LEU A 103 0.69 0.02 11.06
CA LEU A 103 0.37 1.17 10.22
C LEU A 103 -0.64 0.83 9.11
N THR A 104 -0.59 -0.38 8.56
CA THR A 104 -1.56 -0.90 7.59
C THR A 104 -2.95 -1.01 8.20
N TYR A 105 -3.06 -1.43 9.46
CA TYR A 105 -4.32 -1.42 10.20
C TYR A 105 -4.87 0.00 10.35
N LYS A 106 -4.04 0.98 10.71
CA LYS A 106 -4.46 2.38 10.75
C LYS A 106 -4.91 2.89 9.37
N LEU A 107 -4.27 2.41 8.30
CA LEU A 107 -4.59 2.81 6.92
C LEU A 107 -5.96 2.27 6.52
N SER A 108 -6.27 1.02 6.90
CA SER A 108 -7.61 0.44 6.78
C SER A 108 -8.68 1.34 7.41
N THR A 109 -8.46 1.82 8.64
CA THR A 109 -9.42 2.68 9.33
C THR A 109 -9.62 4.00 8.60
N LYS A 110 -8.56 4.59 8.04
CA LYS A 110 -8.67 5.82 7.23
C LYS A 110 -9.42 5.57 5.93
N VAL A 111 -9.13 4.47 5.23
CA VAL A 111 -9.88 4.08 4.02
C VAL A 111 -11.35 3.80 4.34
N ARG A 112 -11.66 3.27 5.52
CA ARG A 112 -13.03 3.09 5.99
C ARG A 112 -13.77 4.42 6.12
N LEU A 113 -13.14 5.43 6.71
CA LEU A 113 -13.70 6.78 6.81
C LEU A 113 -13.97 7.39 5.43
N ILE A 114 -13.06 7.20 4.46
CA ILE A 114 -13.30 7.62 3.06
C ILE A 114 -14.56 6.92 2.52
N ALA A 115 -14.71 5.63 2.79
CA ALA A 115 -15.85 4.85 2.34
C ALA A 115 -17.18 5.35 2.91
N GLU A 116 -17.17 5.84 4.14
CA GLU A 116 -18.33 6.42 4.83
C GLU A 116 -18.68 7.78 4.25
N HIS A 117 -17.71 8.69 4.11
CA HIS A 117 -17.91 10.00 3.47
C HIS A 117 -18.38 9.89 2.02
N CYS A 118 -17.85 8.91 1.28
CA CYS A 118 -18.19 8.69 -0.12
C CYS A 118 -19.44 7.79 -0.31
N ASN A 119 -20.01 7.22 0.76
CA ASN A 119 -21.01 6.16 0.73
C ASN A 119 -20.72 5.06 -0.32
N SER A 120 -19.46 4.59 -0.37
CA SER A 120 -18.98 3.72 -1.46
C SER A 120 -18.63 2.32 -0.96
N LYS A 121 -19.28 1.31 -1.55
CA LYS A 121 -18.99 -0.11 -1.28
C LYS A 121 -17.58 -0.51 -1.70
N ALA A 122 -17.06 0.07 -2.78
CA ALA A 122 -15.71 -0.25 -3.28
C ALA A 122 -14.62 0.13 -2.28
N PHE A 123 -14.71 1.33 -1.66
CA PHE A 123 -13.78 1.71 -0.59
C PHE A 123 -13.95 0.86 0.68
N ARG A 124 -15.17 0.38 0.99
CA ARG A 124 -15.37 -0.55 2.12
C ARG A 124 -14.63 -1.88 1.89
N ILE A 125 -14.69 -2.42 0.66
CA ILE A 125 -13.96 -3.64 0.30
C ILE A 125 -12.45 -3.42 0.42
N ALA A 126 -11.94 -2.29 -0.09
CA ALA A 126 -10.52 -1.95 0.02
C ALA A 126 -10.05 -1.86 1.49
N SER A 127 -10.86 -1.27 2.37
CA SER A 127 -10.59 -1.23 3.82
C SER A 127 -10.52 -2.64 4.44
N ILE A 128 -11.45 -3.53 4.08
CA ILE A 128 -11.44 -4.92 4.57
C ILE A 128 -10.16 -5.63 4.12
N LEU A 129 -9.74 -5.45 2.88
CA LEU A 129 -8.49 -6.03 2.36
C LEU A 129 -7.27 -5.53 3.13
N PHE A 130 -7.18 -4.22 3.45
CA PHE A 130 -6.10 -3.71 4.32
C PHE A 130 -6.15 -4.30 5.72
N LYS A 131 -7.34 -4.52 6.29
CA LYS A 131 -7.49 -5.14 7.60
C LYS A 131 -7.01 -6.59 7.58
N ILE A 132 -7.37 -7.37 6.56
CA ILE A 132 -6.90 -8.75 6.38
C ILE A 132 -5.38 -8.77 6.20
N SER A 133 -4.85 -7.88 5.37
CA SER A 133 -3.39 -7.71 5.17
C SER A 133 -2.68 -7.47 6.51
N ALA A 134 -3.17 -6.55 7.34
CA ALA A 134 -2.57 -6.24 8.62
C ALA A 134 -2.54 -7.45 9.59
N TYR A 135 -3.55 -8.32 9.57
CA TYR A 135 -3.56 -9.52 10.42
C TYR A 135 -2.73 -10.68 9.88
N THR A 136 -2.42 -10.68 8.58
CA THR A 136 -1.64 -11.73 7.92
C THR A 136 -0.16 -11.36 7.79
N MET A 137 0.21 -10.11 8.04
CA MET A 137 1.60 -9.69 8.22
C MET A 137 2.20 -10.27 9.52
N PRO A 138 3.52 -10.50 9.57
CA PRO A 138 4.54 -10.12 8.59
C PRO A 138 4.80 -11.19 7.51
N LEU A 139 3.88 -12.14 7.32
CA LEU A 139 4.00 -13.12 6.24
C LEU A 139 3.92 -12.43 4.88
N ILE A 140 4.61 -12.99 3.88
CA ILE A 140 4.58 -12.51 2.48
C ILE A 140 3.14 -12.39 1.96
N VAL A 141 2.25 -13.28 2.42
CA VAL A 141 0.81 -13.22 2.09
C VAL A 141 0.19 -11.88 2.47
N GLY A 142 0.49 -11.35 3.66
CA GLY A 142 -0.04 -10.05 4.10
C GLY A 142 0.45 -8.89 3.24
N ILE A 143 1.68 -8.97 2.76
CA ILE A 143 2.28 -7.99 1.83
C ILE A 143 1.55 -7.99 0.48
N LEU A 144 1.29 -9.18 -0.07
CA LEU A 144 0.56 -9.32 -1.33
C LEU A 144 -0.88 -8.82 -1.22
N ILE A 145 -1.58 -9.15 -0.12
CA ILE A 145 -2.93 -8.65 0.13
C ILE A 145 -2.93 -7.12 0.27
N GLN A 146 -1.87 -6.52 0.84
CA GLN A 146 -1.75 -5.06 0.91
C GLN A 146 -1.67 -4.43 -0.49
N ALA A 147 -0.87 -5.01 -1.38
CA ALA A 147 -0.72 -4.53 -2.75
C ALA A 147 -2.08 -4.58 -3.49
N ILE A 148 -2.83 -5.67 -3.30
CA ILE A 148 -4.19 -5.81 -3.84
C ILE A 148 -5.14 -4.77 -3.22
N ALA A 149 -5.08 -4.55 -1.91
CA ALA A 149 -5.87 -3.52 -1.23
C ALA A 149 -5.59 -2.12 -1.78
N GLN A 150 -4.33 -1.82 -2.09
CA GLN A 150 -3.92 -0.55 -2.70
C GLN A 150 -4.52 -0.39 -4.09
N LEU A 151 -4.47 -1.43 -4.94
CA LEU A 151 -5.11 -1.41 -6.25
C LEU A 151 -6.64 -1.23 -6.13
N ALA A 152 -7.27 -1.88 -5.15
CA ALA A 152 -8.70 -1.71 -4.88
C ALA A 152 -9.06 -0.27 -4.50
N VAL A 153 -8.20 0.46 -3.76
CA VAL A 153 -8.40 1.90 -3.50
C VAL A 153 -8.34 2.71 -4.78
N LEU A 154 -7.38 2.44 -5.67
CA LEU A 154 -7.26 3.14 -6.95
C LEU A 154 -8.49 2.92 -7.83
N ILE A 155 -8.94 1.66 -7.93
CA ILE A 155 -10.16 1.30 -8.65
C ILE A 155 -11.39 1.98 -8.02
N ALA A 156 -11.51 1.96 -6.70
CA ALA A 156 -12.61 2.64 -5.99
C ALA A 156 -12.62 4.15 -6.25
N ALA A 157 -11.44 4.78 -6.32
CA ALA A 157 -11.29 6.21 -6.64
C ALA A 157 -11.62 6.54 -8.11
N ILE A 158 -11.38 5.61 -9.03
CA ILE A 158 -11.77 5.73 -10.45
C ILE A 158 -13.28 5.63 -10.61
N ILE A 159 -13.92 4.66 -9.94
CA ILE A 159 -15.37 4.40 -10.04
C ILE A 159 -16.17 5.48 -9.30
N TYR A 160 -15.61 6.07 -8.25
CA TYR A 160 -16.29 7.09 -7.45
C TYR A 160 -16.61 8.34 -8.28
N LYS A 161 -17.89 8.50 -8.65
CA LYS A 161 -18.38 9.71 -9.32
C LYS A 161 -18.73 10.77 -8.27
N PRO A 162 -18.03 11.91 -8.22
CA PRO A 162 -18.25 12.94 -7.19
C PRO A 162 -19.58 13.71 -7.36
N HIS A 163 -20.33 13.47 -8.44
CA HIS A 163 -21.54 14.25 -8.81
C HIS A 163 -22.87 13.66 -8.31
N LEU A 164 -22.88 12.55 -7.57
CA LEU A 164 -24.12 11.89 -7.13
C LEU A 164 -24.55 12.16 -5.68
N ASN A 165 -23.73 12.86 -4.89
CA ASN A 165 -24.03 13.17 -3.47
C ASN A 165 -24.00 14.69 -3.19
N GLN A 166 -24.28 15.54 -4.18
CA GLN A 166 -24.62 16.95 -3.96
C GLN A 166 -26.13 17.13 -4.14
N VAL A 167 -26.90 16.54 -3.23
CA VAL A 167 -28.28 16.93 -2.92
C VAL A 167 -28.37 17.08 -1.41
#